data_AF-A0A382TLK3-F1
#
_entry.id   AF-A0A382TLK3-F1
#
_cell.length_a   1.000
_cell.length_b   1.000
_cell.length_c   1.000
_cell.angle_alpha   90.00
_cell.angle_beta   90.00
_cell.angle_gamma   90.00
#
_symmetry.space_group_name_H-M   'P 1'
#
loop_
_entity.id
_entity.type
_entity.pdbx_description
1 polymer ?
#
loop_
_entity_poly.entity_id
_entity_poly.type
_entity_poly.pdbx_seq_one_letter_code
_entity_poly.pdbx_strand_id
1 'polypeptide(L)'
;DPLYIVDGVLVDPSVSGSPLSDINADDIVSIDVVKGAAGASLYGSRAANGVVNITTNRGKGLARNVTNVKVRSEYGFNELRKDYPLRKSHYYRVAESSYTDANGVKVDSGDFIDRDGNFVDPRGKGLRIGDRYTGNWDADNPDEQDKATIFFADKPYKYISTGDILLDGSLQPILENGKPKGLRTLPGGNLINQMDQFFDPGSFLTNSATISRNTGATNFSLSFSNRVEDGVIEGLDGYGRQTFRLAVDHKIRPNLTASVSTYYGNVDRDDIYDGVGGSFFGMVFTGGDADLQARHAPVGT
;
A
#
# COMPACT_ATOMS: atom_id res chain seq x y z
N ASP A 1 -16.28 -11.37 7.15
CA ASP A 1 -15.99 -10.62 8.39
C ASP A 1 -16.83 -11.12 9.56
N PRO A 2 -16.32 -10.99 10.80
CA PRO A 2 -17.10 -11.24 12.01
C PRO A 2 -18.16 -10.14 12.20
N LEU A 3 -19.13 -10.41 13.07
CA LEU A 3 -20.12 -9.42 13.47
C LEU A 3 -19.54 -8.47 14.51
N TYR A 4 -19.58 -7.16 14.26
CA TYR A 4 -19.15 -6.15 15.23
C TYR A 4 -20.34 -5.63 16.02
N ILE A 5 -20.17 -5.56 17.34
CA ILE A 5 -21.18 -5.02 18.26
C ILE A 5 -20.51 -3.97 19.12
N VAL A 6 -21.08 -2.77 19.19
CA VAL A 6 -20.59 -1.68 20.02
C VAL A 6 -21.69 -1.31 21.00
N ASP A 7 -21.45 -1.50 22.29
CA ASP A 7 -22.43 -1.25 23.36
C ASP A 7 -23.81 -1.90 23.11
N GLY A 8 -23.82 -3.09 22.50
CA GLY A 8 -25.03 -3.85 22.16
C GLY A 8 -25.68 -3.50 20.82
N VAL A 9 -25.16 -2.51 20.08
CA VAL A 9 -25.64 -2.15 18.74
C VAL A 9 -24.77 -2.82 17.67
N LEU A 10 -25.42 -3.44 16.68
CA LEU A 10 -24.77 -4.07 15.53
C LEU A 10 -24.18 -3.00 14.62
N VAL A 11 -22.89 -3.08 14.32
CA VAL A 11 -22.22 -2.18 13.37
C VAL A 11 -21.86 -2.95 12.12
N ASP A 12 -22.35 -2.48 10.98
CA ASP A 12 -22.14 -3.12 9.69
C ASP A 12 -20.83 -2.61 9.05
N PRO A 13 -19.87 -3.50 8.70
CA PRO A 13 -18.63 -3.11 8.03
C PRO A 13 -18.82 -2.65 6.58
N SER A 14 -20.00 -2.84 5.97
CA SER A 14 -20.22 -2.57 4.54
C SER A 14 -20.26 -1.10 4.14
N VAL A 15 -20.32 -0.15 5.09
CA VAL A 15 -20.58 1.26 4.78
C VAL A 15 -19.32 2.14 4.73
N SER A 16 -18.21 1.77 5.38
CA SER A 16 -17.03 2.67 5.45
C SER A 16 -15.65 1.99 5.64
N GLY A 17 -15.57 0.66 5.54
CA GLY A 17 -14.35 -0.09 5.88
C GLY A 17 -14.50 -0.77 7.24
N SER A 18 -13.39 -1.08 7.92
CA SER A 18 -13.46 -1.77 9.21
C SER A 18 -14.11 -0.87 10.27
N PRO A 19 -15.23 -1.24 10.92
CA PRO A 19 -15.85 -0.41 11.97
C PRO A 19 -14.92 -0.04 13.13
N LEU A 20 -13.89 -0.88 13.34
CA LEU A 20 -12.82 -0.64 14.31
C LEU A 20 -11.89 0.51 13.93
N SER A 21 -11.69 0.80 12.64
CA SER A 21 -10.89 1.93 12.19
C SER A 21 -11.57 3.26 12.43
N ASP A 22 -12.85 3.28 12.79
CA ASP A 22 -13.58 4.53 13.02
C ASP A 22 -13.69 4.82 14.53
N ILE A 23 -13.55 3.80 15.38
CA ILE A 23 -13.63 3.95 16.84
C ILE A 23 -12.27 4.38 17.40
N ASN A 24 -12.26 5.41 18.25
CA ASN A 24 -11.07 5.80 18.99
C ASN A 24 -10.70 4.72 20.03
N ALA A 25 -9.44 4.26 20.02
CA ALA A 25 -8.94 3.25 20.96
C ALA A 25 -9.04 3.69 22.42
N ASP A 26 -8.92 4.99 22.71
CA ASP A 26 -9.01 5.50 24.09
C ASP A 26 -10.42 5.38 24.69
N ASP A 27 -11.44 5.15 23.86
CA ASP A 27 -12.82 4.97 24.30
C ASP A 27 -13.17 3.51 24.57
N ILE A 28 -12.32 2.57 24.17
CA ILE A 28 -12.55 1.13 24.34
C ILE A 28 -12.14 0.72 25.75
N VAL A 29 -13.07 0.09 26.47
CA VAL A 29 -12.81 -0.50 27.79
C VAL A 29 -12.44 -1.97 27.65
N SER A 30 -13.19 -2.71 26.84
CA SER A 30 -12.91 -4.13 26.59
C SER A 30 -13.37 -4.54 25.19
N ILE A 31 -12.70 -5.58 24.67
CA ILE A 31 -13.04 -6.25 23.42
C ILE A 31 -13.18 -7.74 23.74
N ASP A 32 -14.40 -8.26 23.60
CA ASP A 32 -14.70 -9.67 23.79
C ASP A 32 -14.87 -10.34 22.43
N VAL A 33 -14.05 -11.35 22.16
CA VAL A 33 -14.10 -12.11 20.90
C VAL A 33 -14.78 -13.45 21.14
N VAL A 34 -16.01 -13.57 20.68
CA VAL A 34 -16.80 -14.79 20.80
C VAL A 34 -16.49 -15.70 19.61
N LYS A 35 -15.89 -16.86 19.92
CA LYS A 35 -15.49 -17.87 18.94
C LYS A 35 -16.41 -19.09 19.04
N GLY A 36 -16.78 -19.64 17.88
CA GLY A 36 -17.53 -20.90 17.77
C GLY A 36 -19.05 -20.77 17.84
N ALA A 37 -19.73 -21.86 17.48
CA ALA A 37 -21.17 -21.91 17.25
C ALA A 37 -22.01 -21.63 18.51
N ALA A 38 -21.56 -22.06 19.69
CA ALA A 38 -22.30 -21.91 20.94
C ALA A 38 -22.40 -20.45 21.42
N GLY A 39 -21.37 -19.63 21.16
CA GLY A 39 -21.40 -18.21 21.47
C GLY A 39 -22.07 -17.36 20.38
N ALA A 40 -21.98 -17.82 19.11
CA ALA A 40 -22.63 -17.18 17.98
C ALA A 40 -24.16 -17.30 17.99
N SER A 41 -24.72 -18.35 18.61
CA SER A 41 -26.18 -18.58 18.62
C SER A 41 -26.97 -17.46 19.30
N LEU A 42 -26.35 -16.71 20.24
CA LEU A 42 -26.98 -15.55 20.88
C LEU A 42 -27.21 -14.37 19.91
N TYR A 43 -26.47 -14.34 18.80
CA TYR A 43 -26.47 -13.23 17.84
C TYR A 43 -27.00 -13.64 16.45
N GLY A 44 -27.44 -14.90 16.30
CA GLY A 44 -28.09 -15.42 15.10
C GLY A 44 -27.15 -15.67 13.92
N SER A 45 -27.72 -15.76 12.72
CA SER A 45 -26.98 -16.15 11.50
C SER A 45 -25.83 -15.20 11.14
N ARG A 46 -25.92 -13.92 11.53
CA ARG A 46 -24.87 -12.91 11.28
C ARG A 46 -23.58 -13.19 12.05
N ALA A 47 -23.65 -13.98 13.13
CA ALA A 47 -22.51 -14.37 13.93
C ALA A 47 -21.84 -15.67 13.48
N ALA A 48 -22.19 -16.21 12.30
CA ALA A 48 -21.60 -17.45 11.78
C ALA A 48 -20.06 -17.40 11.72
N ASN A 49 -19.49 -16.23 11.43
CA ASN A 49 -18.04 -15.99 11.38
C ASN A 49 -17.43 -15.52 12.73
N GLY A 50 -18.21 -15.54 13.81
CA GLY A 50 -17.84 -15.04 15.14
C GLY A 50 -18.35 -13.62 15.42
N VAL A 51 -18.17 -13.17 16.67
CA VAL A 51 -18.60 -11.85 17.14
C VAL A 51 -17.46 -11.13 17.84
N VAL A 52 -17.28 -9.86 17.53
CA VAL A 52 -16.39 -8.94 18.27
C VAL A 52 -17.29 -7.95 19.00
N ASN A 53 -17.44 -8.13 20.31
CA ASN A 53 -18.20 -7.24 21.17
C ASN A 53 -17.29 -6.21 21.82
N ILE A 54 -17.59 -4.94 21.62
CA ILE A 54 -16.80 -3.80 22.07
C ILE A 54 -17.62 -3.06 23.11
N THR A 55 -17.06 -2.94 24.30
CA THR A 55 -17.63 -2.14 25.40
C THR A 55 -16.88 -0.81 25.48
N THR A 56 -17.60 0.31 25.39
CA THR A 56 -16.98 1.64 25.46
C THR A 56 -17.05 2.25 26.86
N ASN A 57 -16.23 3.26 27.08
CA ASN A 57 -16.15 3.95 28.36
C ASN A 57 -17.46 4.70 28.63
N ARG A 58 -18.06 4.44 29.81
CA ARG A 58 -19.27 5.10 30.32
C ARG A 58 -19.06 5.71 31.70
N GLY A 59 -17.82 5.77 32.20
CA GLY A 59 -17.49 6.22 33.55
C GLY A 59 -17.85 5.25 34.67
N LYS A 60 -18.42 4.07 34.37
CA LYS A 60 -18.83 3.05 35.37
C LYS A 60 -17.68 2.52 36.24
N GLY A 61 -16.46 2.49 35.72
CA GLY A 61 -15.27 2.03 36.44
C GLY A 61 -14.68 3.06 37.42
N LEU A 62 -15.21 4.28 37.48
CA LEU A 62 -14.72 5.34 38.37
C LEU A 62 -15.33 5.24 39.77
N ALA A 63 -14.58 5.66 40.79
CA ALA A 63 -15.11 5.83 42.13
C ALA A 63 -16.24 6.88 42.15
N ARG A 64 -17.13 6.78 43.13
CA ARG A 64 -18.31 7.65 43.22
C ARG A 64 -17.89 9.12 43.35
N ASN A 65 -18.54 9.96 42.56
CA ASN A 65 -18.32 11.40 42.43
C ASN A 65 -16.92 11.81 41.93
N VAL A 66 -16.23 10.91 41.22
CA VAL A 66 -14.94 11.21 40.60
C VAL A 66 -15.13 11.56 39.13
N THR A 67 -14.47 12.63 38.71
CA THR A 67 -14.29 13.01 37.31
C THR A 67 -12.89 12.58 36.89
N ASN A 68 -12.79 11.86 35.78
CA ASN A 68 -11.55 11.49 35.15
C ASN A 68 -11.43 12.20 33.81
N VAL A 69 -10.32 12.89 33.60
CA VAL A 69 -9.99 13.59 32.37
C VAL A 69 -8.73 12.96 31.81
N LYS A 70 -8.82 12.38 30.62
CA LYS A 70 -7.70 11.80 29.89
C LYS A 70 -7.45 12.65 28.65
N VAL A 71 -6.24 13.14 28.50
CA VAL A 71 -5.79 13.83 27.29
C VAL A 71 -4.60 13.06 26.75
N ARG A 72 -4.60 12.76 25.46
CA ARG A 72 -3.49 12.11 24.77
C ARG A 72 -3.15 12.94 23.54
N SER A 73 -1.86 13.16 23.35
CA SER A 73 -1.31 13.69 22.12
C SER A 73 -0.19 12.75 21.71
N GLU A 74 -0.24 12.28 20.47
CA GLU A 74 0.71 11.34 19.90
C GLU A 74 1.15 11.86 18.55
N TYR A 75 2.46 12.01 18.39
CA TYR A 75 3.08 12.42 17.15
C TYR A 75 4.09 11.36 16.74
N GLY A 76 4.12 11.03 15.45
CA GLY A 76 5.02 10.03 14.91
C GLY A 76 5.25 10.20 13.43
N PHE A 77 6.10 9.34 12.88
CA PHE A 77 6.50 9.33 11.48
C PHE A 77 6.30 7.93 10.91
N ASN A 78 5.89 7.91 9.65
CA ASN A 78 5.80 6.70 8.86
C ASN A 78 6.86 6.80 7.77
N GLU A 79 7.58 5.71 7.55
CA GLU A 79 8.56 5.61 6.47
C GLU A 79 8.42 4.26 5.77
N LEU A 80 8.90 4.17 4.54
CA LEU A 80 8.95 2.90 3.83
C LEU A 80 9.93 1.96 4.55
N ARG A 81 9.40 0.92 5.20
CA ARG A 81 10.21 -0.02 5.99
C ARG A 81 11.31 -0.72 5.19
N LYS A 82 11.09 -0.93 3.89
CA LYS A 82 12.04 -1.63 3.01
C LYS A 82 12.00 -1.03 1.62
N ASP A 83 13.13 -0.50 1.20
CA ASP A 83 13.40 -0.08 -0.16
C ASP A 83 13.77 -1.27 -1.05
N TYR A 84 13.60 -1.10 -2.36
CA TYR A 84 14.11 -2.03 -3.35
C TYR A 84 15.30 -1.38 -4.05
N PRO A 85 16.49 -1.98 -4.02
CA PRO A 85 17.64 -1.40 -4.68
C PRO A 85 17.39 -1.35 -6.19
N LEU A 86 17.67 -0.20 -6.79
CA LEU A 86 17.60 -0.03 -8.25
C LEU A 86 18.56 -1.01 -8.93
N ARG A 87 18.09 -1.68 -9.99
CA ARG A 87 18.98 -2.41 -10.88
C ARG A 87 19.74 -1.41 -11.75
N LYS A 88 21.07 -1.35 -11.57
CA LYS A 88 21.97 -0.41 -12.25
C LYS A 88 22.58 -0.94 -13.56
N SER A 89 22.50 -2.24 -13.80
CA SER A 89 23.02 -2.88 -15.01
C SER A 89 22.26 -4.18 -15.34
N HIS A 90 22.26 -4.55 -16.62
CA HIS A 90 21.89 -5.89 -17.10
C HIS A 90 23.14 -6.58 -17.67
N TYR A 91 23.19 -7.92 -17.64
CA TYR A 91 24.35 -8.69 -18.12
C TYR A 91 24.46 -8.70 -19.66
N TYR A 92 23.32 -8.67 -20.36
CA TYR A 92 23.25 -8.61 -21.82
C TYR A 92 23.37 -7.18 -22.33
N ARG A 93 24.04 -7.03 -23.47
CA ARG A 93 24.21 -5.75 -24.19
C ARG A 93 22.94 -5.41 -24.95
N VAL A 94 22.77 -4.16 -25.34
CA VAL A 94 21.66 -3.74 -26.22
C VAL A 94 22.17 -3.58 -27.65
N ALA A 95 21.47 -4.12 -28.63
CA ALA A 95 21.80 -4.01 -30.04
C ALA A 95 21.64 -2.54 -30.50
N GLU A 96 22.71 -1.95 -31.06
CA GLU A 96 22.70 -0.57 -31.53
C GLU A 96 22.10 -0.43 -32.95
N SER A 97 22.14 -1.50 -33.75
CA SER A 97 21.61 -1.54 -35.10
C SER A 97 20.86 -2.85 -35.35
N SER A 98 19.93 -2.87 -36.30
CA SER A 98 19.23 -4.10 -36.67
C SER A 98 20.16 -5.02 -37.49
N TYR A 99 20.23 -6.29 -37.12
CA TYR A 99 20.96 -7.33 -37.84
C TYR A 99 20.30 -8.71 -37.67
N THR A 100 20.77 -9.72 -38.39
CA THR A 100 20.32 -11.10 -38.21
C THR A 100 21.41 -11.87 -37.48
N ASP A 101 21.04 -12.51 -36.36
CA ASP A 101 22.01 -13.23 -35.54
C ASP A 101 22.45 -14.58 -36.14
N ALA A 102 23.38 -15.27 -35.47
CA ALA A 102 23.92 -16.55 -35.94
C ALA A 102 22.87 -17.69 -35.93
N ASN A 103 21.74 -17.51 -35.25
CA ASN A 103 20.62 -18.45 -35.20
C ASN A 103 19.52 -18.10 -36.21
N GLY A 104 19.71 -17.07 -37.04
CA GLY A 104 18.74 -16.61 -38.03
C GLY A 104 17.60 -15.76 -37.46
N VAL A 105 17.70 -15.30 -36.21
CA VAL A 105 16.71 -14.42 -35.57
C VAL A 105 17.04 -12.97 -35.93
N LYS A 106 16.00 -12.20 -36.28
CA LYS A 106 16.14 -10.76 -36.52
C LYS A 106 16.25 -10.05 -35.18
N VAL A 107 17.39 -9.40 -34.96
CA VAL A 107 17.68 -8.51 -33.84
C VAL A 107 17.39 -7.10 -34.33
N ASP A 108 16.53 -6.37 -33.65
CA ASP A 108 16.28 -4.96 -33.92
C ASP A 108 17.05 -4.06 -32.94
N SER A 109 17.31 -2.82 -33.34
CA SER A 109 17.94 -1.83 -32.44
C SER A 109 17.10 -1.69 -31.17
N GLY A 110 17.71 -1.92 -30.01
CA GLY A 110 17.03 -1.98 -28.72
C GLY A 110 16.86 -3.39 -28.13
N ASP A 111 17.10 -4.45 -28.90
CA ASP A 111 17.04 -5.84 -28.42
C ASP A 111 18.27 -6.23 -27.59
N PHE A 112 18.10 -7.14 -26.63
CA PHE A 112 19.21 -7.62 -25.79
C PHE A 112 19.99 -8.73 -26.49
N ILE A 113 21.31 -8.70 -26.37
CA ILE A 113 22.21 -9.63 -27.04
C ILE A 113 23.27 -10.21 -26.09
N ASP A 114 23.65 -11.48 -26.31
CA ASP A 114 24.78 -12.09 -25.62
C ASP A 114 26.15 -11.62 -26.16
N ARG A 115 27.23 -12.15 -25.59
CA ARG A 115 28.61 -11.85 -26.03
C ARG A 115 28.84 -12.21 -27.50
N ASP A 116 28.16 -13.23 -27.99
CA ASP A 116 28.36 -13.79 -29.31
C ASP A 116 27.45 -13.10 -30.36
N GLY A 117 26.69 -12.08 -29.92
CA GLY A 117 25.81 -11.27 -30.76
C GLY A 117 24.46 -11.93 -31.03
N ASN A 118 24.07 -12.97 -30.30
CA ASN A 118 22.77 -13.60 -30.47
C ASN A 118 21.69 -12.86 -29.69
N PHE A 119 20.48 -12.84 -30.24
CA PHE A 119 19.31 -12.33 -29.52
C PHE A 119 19.13 -13.10 -28.21
N VAL A 120 18.97 -12.39 -27.10
CA VAL A 120 18.60 -12.96 -25.81
C VAL A 120 17.45 -12.18 -25.23
N ASP A 121 16.29 -12.81 -25.05
CA ASP A 121 15.27 -12.21 -24.21
C ASP A 121 15.71 -12.31 -22.74
N PRO A 122 15.95 -11.21 -22.01
CA PRO A 122 16.29 -11.25 -20.58
C PRO A 122 15.14 -11.73 -19.70
N ARG A 123 13.91 -11.77 -20.25
CA ARG A 123 12.73 -12.42 -19.68
C ARG A 123 12.57 -13.85 -20.20
N GLY A 124 13.34 -14.19 -21.24
CA GLY A 124 13.47 -15.49 -21.87
C GLY A 124 13.98 -16.48 -20.86
N LYS A 125 13.06 -17.35 -20.50
CA LYS A 125 13.25 -18.26 -19.41
C LYS A 125 14.02 -19.48 -19.95
N GLY A 126 15.34 -19.45 -19.82
CA GLY A 126 16.12 -20.69 -19.64
C GLY A 126 15.66 -21.49 -18.40
N LEU A 127 14.78 -20.90 -17.55
CA LEU A 127 13.97 -21.58 -16.54
C LEU A 127 12.55 -20.98 -16.42
N ARG A 128 11.63 -21.47 -17.26
CA ARG A 128 10.17 -21.23 -17.41
C ARG A 128 9.86 -20.94 -18.91
N ILE A 129 8.61 -20.84 -19.36
CA ILE A 129 8.27 -20.52 -20.76
C ILE A 129 7.09 -19.52 -20.80
N GLY A 130 6.90 -18.78 -21.90
CA GLY A 130 5.65 -18.08 -22.31
C GLY A 130 5.88 -16.63 -22.73
N ASP A 131 5.45 -16.09 -23.89
CA ASP A 131 4.56 -16.56 -24.97
C ASP A 131 5.12 -16.16 -26.35
N ARG A 132 4.87 -16.98 -27.38
CA ARG A 132 5.22 -16.71 -28.78
C ARG A 132 4.02 -16.10 -29.50
N TYR A 133 4.14 -14.87 -29.98
CA TYR A 133 3.36 -14.40 -31.12
C TYR A 133 4.24 -14.46 -32.37
N THR A 134 4.43 -15.66 -32.92
CA THR A 134 4.97 -15.80 -34.28
C THR A 134 3.82 -15.60 -35.23
N GLY A 135 3.80 -14.47 -35.94
CA GLY A 135 2.71 -14.03 -36.82
C GLY A 135 2.43 -14.92 -38.05
N ASN A 136 2.16 -16.20 -37.84
CA ASN A 136 1.66 -17.13 -38.84
C ASN A 136 0.30 -17.66 -38.36
N TRP A 137 -0.70 -16.78 -38.46
CA TRP A 137 -2.10 -17.15 -38.26
C TRP A 137 -2.51 -18.14 -39.36
N ASP A 138 -2.77 -19.39 -39.00
CA ASP A 138 -3.42 -20.38 -39.86
C ASP A 138 -4.93 -20.35 -39.57
N ALA A 139 -5.74 -19.90 -40.53
CA ALA A 139 -7.18 -19.76 -40.36
C ALA A 139 -7.92 -21.11 -40.33
N ASP A 140 -7.27 -22.19 -40.76
CA ASP A 140 -7.90 -23.50 -40.94
C ASP A 140 -7.51 -24.50 -39.83
N ASN A 141 -6.53 -24.19 -38.97
CA ASN A 141 -6.16 -25.02 -37.82
C ASN A 141 -5.60 -24.20 -36.62
N PRO A 142 -6.46 -23.67 -35.73
CA PRO A 142 -6.00 -22.98 -34.53
C PRO A 142 -5.51 -23.98 -33.47
N ASP A 143 -4.22 -24.01 -33.19
CA ASP A 143 -3.64 -24.83 -32.11
C ASP A 143 -4.02 -24.26 -30.73
N GLU A 144 -4.11 -25.11 -29.70
CA GLU A 144 -4.45 -24.70 -28.31
C GLU A 144 -3.48 -23.69 -27.67
N GLN A 145 -2.38 -23.36 -28.35
CA GLN A 145 -1.38 -22.37 -27.95
C GLN A 145 -1.79 -20.92 -28.21
N ASP A 146 -2.88 -20.67 -28.94
CA ASP A 146 -3.39 -19.32 -29.24
C ASP A 146 -4.38 -18.76 -28.20
N LYS A 147 -4.63 -19.52 -27.11
CA LYS A 147 -5.58 -19.13 -26.06
C LYS A 147 -4.93 -18.22 -25.00
N ALA A 148 -4.90 -16.94 -25.32
CA ALA A 148 -4.90 -15.78 -24.42
C ALA A 148 -4.33 -16.01 -23.00
N THR A 149 -3.03 -15.80 -22.85
CA THR A 149 -2.35 -15.72 -21.54
C THR A 149 -1.88 -14.28 -21.29
N ILE A 150 -2.62 -13.59 -20.41
CA ILE A 150 -2.31 -12.35 -19.69
C ILE A 150 -1.09 -11.56 -20.25
N PHE A 151 -1.40 -10.52 -21.01
CA PHE A 151 -0.44 -9.57 -21.55
C PHE A 151 0.12 -8.67 -20.43
N PHE A 152 1.41 -8.80 -20.12
CA PHE A 152 2.15 -7.66 -19.59
C PHE A 152 2.30 -6.70 -20.76
N ALA A 153 1.43 -5.69 -20.83
CA ALA A 153 1.51 -4.66 -21.86
C ALA A 153 2.97 -4.19 -21.99
N ASP A 154 3.54 -4.44 -23.17
CA ASP A 154 4.78 -3.87 -23.63
C ASP A 154 4.71 -2.36 -23.43
N LYS A 155 5.45 -1.85 -22.45
CA LYS A 155 5.96 -0.48 -22.53
C LYS A 155 7.38 -0.59 -23.10
N PRO A 156 7.65 0.04 -24.26
CA PRO A 156 8.88 -0.13 -25.03
C PRO A 156 10.16 0.45 -24.41
N TYR A 157 10.20 0.71 -23.11
CA TYR A 157 11.39 1.23 -22.44
C TYR A 157 11.56 0.53 -21.11
N LYS A 158 12.28 -0.59 -21.15
CA LYS A 158 12.68 -1.30 -19.94
C LYS A 158 14.20 -1.47 -19.96
N TYR A 159 14.80 -0.81 -18.97
CA TYR A 159 16.12 -1.06 -18.39
C TYR A 159 17.30 -0.23 -18.95
N ILE A 160 17.58 0.81 -18.15
CA ILE A 160 18.88 1.40 -17.84
C ILE A 160 19.59 2.07 -19.03
N SER A 161 19.42 3.40 -19.06
CA SER A 161 20.24 4.37 -19.79
C SER A 161 21.75 4.29 -19.50
N THR A 162 22.19 3.39 -18.61
CA THR A 162 23.56 3.33 -18.15
C THR A 162 24.52 2.59 -19.05
N GLY A 163 24.14 2.19 -20.26
CA GLY A 163 25.08 1.67 -21.25
C GLY A 163 25.76 0.35 -20.87
N ASP A 164 26.47 -0.22 -21.85
CA ASP A 164 27.11 -1.53 -21.74
C ASP A 164 28.32 -1.49 -20.80
N ILE A 165 28.35 -2.32 -19.75
CA ILE A 165 29.60 -2.59 -19.04
C ILE A 165 30.54 -3.35 -19.99
N LEU A 166 31.72 -2.80 -20.24
CA LEU A 166 32.78 -3.47 -21.00
C LEU A 166 33.35 -4.62 -20.17
N LEU A 167 33.33 -5.81 -20.75
CA LEU A 167 33.87 -7.02 -20.16
C LEU A 167 35.22 -7.37 -20.81
N ASP A 168 36.11 -7.97 -20.02
CA ASP A 168 37.35 -8.53 -20.55
C ASP A 168 37.11 -9.91 -21.20
N GLY A 169 38.16 -10.51 -21.77
CA GLY A 169 38.08 -11.83 -22.40
C GLY A 169 37.68 -12.97 -21.45
N SER A 170 37.62 -12.73 -20.14
CA SER A 170 37.22 -13.69 -19.10
C SER A 170 35.87 -13.34 -18.46
N LEU A 171 35.08 -12.47 -19.09
CA LEU A 171 33.76 -12.02 -18.63
C LEU A 171 33.79 -11.27 -17.28
N GLN A 172 34.94 -10.74 -16.88
CA GLN A 172 35.04 -9.86 -15.73
C GLN A 172 34.85 -8.40 -16.17
N PRO A 173 34.21 -7.54 -15.35
CA PRO A 173 34.08 -6.12 -15.66
C PRO A 173 35.46 -5.48 -15.82
N ILE A 174 35.71 -4.83 -16.96
CA ILE A 174 36.91 -4.01 -17.15
C ILE A 174 36.77 -2.80 -16.22
N LEU A 175 37.66 -2.67 -15.25
CA LEU A 175 37.62 -1.58 -14.30
C LEU A 175 38.48 -0.40 -14.78
N GLU A 176 37.91 0.80 -14.80
CA GLU A 176 38.62 2.06 -14.97
C GLU A 176 38.39 2.90 -13.69
N ASN A 177 39.48 3.24 -12.98
CA ASN A 177 39.43 3.90 -11.67
C ASN A 177 38.54 3.19 -10.63
N GLY A 178 38.53 1.85 -10.64
CA GLY A 178 37.75 1.03 -9.71
C GLY A 178 36.25 0.93 -10.03
N LYS A 179 35.80 1.44 -11.19
CA LYS A 179 34.42 1.33 -11.67
C LYS A 179 34.36 0.59 -13.02
N PRO A 180 33.31 -0.20 -13.30
CA PRO A 180 33.16 -0.84 -14.61
C PRO A 180 33.12 0.19 -15.76
N LYS A 181 33.98 0.00 -16.75
CA LYS A 181 34.10 0.84 -17.95
C LYS A 181 32.88 0.62 -18.87
N GLY A 182 32.42 1.65 -19.59
CA GLY A 182 31.29 1.54 -20.55
C GLY A 182 29.92 1.89 -20.00
N LEU A 183 29.82 2.12 -18.69
CA LEU A 183 28.63 2.74 -18.11
C LEU A 183 28.39 4.10 -18.79
N ARG A 184 27.35 4.26 -19.63
CA ARG A 184 26.81 5.57 -20.00
C ARG A 184 26.38 6.25 -18.71
N THR A 185 27.17 7.18 -18.23
CA THR A 185 26.72 8.08 -17.18
C THR A 185 25.59 8.93 -17.75
N LEU A 186 24.42 8.90 -17.10
CA LEU A 186 23.40 9.93 -17.26
C LEU A 186 24.04 11.32 -17.20
N PRO A 187 23.46 12.38 -17.79
CA PRO A 187 23.99 13.73 -17.63
C PRO A 187 24.14 14.04 -16.13
N GLY A 188 25.38 14.15 -15.63
CA GLY A 188 25.68 14.30 -14.18
C GLY A 188 26.02 13.03 -13.40
N GLY A 189 25.96 11.85 -14.01
CA GLY A 189 26.52 10.57 -13.50
C GLY A 189 25.75 9.87 -12.39
N ASN A 190 24.60 10.40 -11.98
CA ASN A 190 23.80 9.85 -10.88
C ASN A 190 22.51 9.20 -11.41
N LEU A 191 22.26 7.97 -11.00
CA LEU A 191 20.94 7.33 -11.16
C LEU A 191 19.99 7.96 -10.15
N ILE A 192 18.80 8.32 -10.62
CA ILE A 192 17.72 8.84 -9.77
C ILE A 192 17.02 7.65 -9.13
N ASN A 193 16.82 7.70 -7.82
CA ASN A 193 15.98 6.73 -7.11
C ASN A 193 14.56 7.25 -7.05
N GLN A 194 13.72 6.76 -7.96
CA GLN A 194 12.34 7.20 -8.03
C GLN A 194 11.57 6.77 -6.79
N MET A 195 11.94 5.64 -6.16
CA MET A 195 11.32 5.21 -4.89
C MET A 195 11.51 6.27 -3.80
N ASP A 196 12.69 6.87 -3.71
CA ASP A 196 12.97 7.95 -2.73
C ASP A 196 12.30 9.28 -3.13
N GLN A 197 12.01 9.49 -4.43
CA GLN A 197 11.30 10.68 -4.90
C GLN A 197 9.78 10.58 -4.72
N PHE A 198 9.22 9.37 -4.70
CA PHE A 198 7.79 9.14 -4.62
C PHE A 198 7.32 8.83 -3.21
N PHE A 199 8.16 8.13 -2.43
CA PHE A 199 7.89 7.83 -1.04
C PHE A 199 8.66 8.78 -0.13
N ASP A 200 7.94 9.67 0.54
CA ASP A 200 8.49 10.61 1.52
C ASP A 200 8.00 10.23 2.93
N PRO A 201 8.84 10.24 3.98
CA PRO A 201 8.38 9.98 5.33
C PRO A 201 7.34 11.01 5.79
N GLY A 202 6.07 10.61 5.82
CA GLY A 202 5.01 11.47 6.32
C GLY A 202 4.82 11.36 7.82
N SER A 203 4.22 12.40 8.40
CA SER A 203 3.96 12.46 9.82
C SER A 203 2.54 12.07 10.15
N PHE A 204 2.28 11.72 11.41
CA PHE A 204 0.93 11.62 11.92
C PHE A 204 0.82 12.28 13.29
N LEU A 205 -0.34 12.88 13.53
CA LEU A 205 -0.71 13.49 14.79
C LEU A 205 -2.07 12.98 15.22
N THR A 206 -2.16 12.42 16.41
CA THR A 206 -3.41 12.03 17.06
C THR A 206 -3.58 12.79 18.35
N ASN A 207 -4.67 13.55 18.44
CA ASN A 207 -5.10 14.19 19.67
C ASN A 207 -6.40 13.55 20.12
N SER A 208 -6.51 13.23 21.40
CA SER A 208 -7.76 12.77 22.00
C SER A 208 -7.95 13.40 23.37
N ALA A 209 -9.21 13.65 23.70
CA ALA A 209 -9.63 14.12 25.00
C ALA A 209 -10.89 13.36 25.40
N THR A 210 -10.85 12.71 26.55
CA THR A 210 -11.96 11.96 27.12
C THR A 210 -12.24 12.45 28.53
N ILE A 211 -13.48 12.86 28.78
CA ILE A 211 -13.99 13.25 30.10
C ILE A 211 -15.03 12.22 30.51
N SER A 212 -14.82 11.60 31.66
CA SER A 212 -15.74 10.62 32.21
C SER A 212 -16.04 10.93 33.67
N ARG A 213 -17.28 10.69 34.11
CA ARG A 213 -17.68 10.95 35.50
C ARG A 213 -18.70 9.93 35.97
N ASN A 214 -18.58 9.54 37.23
CA ASN A 214 -19.56 8.73 37.94
C ASN A 214 -20.15 9.54 39.09
N THR A 215 -21.45 9.83 39.09
CA THR A 215 -22.14 10.53 40.20
C THR A 215 -23.00 9.59 41.06
N GLY A 216 -22.96 8.28 40.79
CA GLY A 216 -23.75 7.24 41.44
C GLY A 216 -25.13 7.02 40.82
N ALA A 217 -25.84 8.11 40.51
CA ALA A 217 -27.11 8.09 39.77
C ALA A 217 -26.89 8.23 38.26
N THR A 218 -25.98 9.12 37.85
CA THR A 218 -25.64 9.34 36.43
C THR A 218 -24.16 9.07 36.20
N ASN A 219 -23.87 8.27 35.19
CA ASN A 219 -22.52 8.07 34.69
C ASN A 219 -22.47 8.57 33.27
N PHE A 220 -21.41 9.27 32.90
CA PHE A 220 -21.24 9.69 31.51
C PHE A 220 -19.78 9.63 31.08
N SER A 221 -19.60 9.55 29.77
CA SER A 221 -18.33 9.70 29.07
C SER A 221 -18.55 10.54 27.83
N LEU A 222 -17.66 11.49 27.63
CA LEU A 222 -17.58 12.36 26.46
C LEU A 222 -16.18 12.22 25.89
N SER A 223 -16.06 11.93 24.60
CA SER A 223 -14.76 11.85 23.94
C SER A 223 -14.75 12.61 22.63
N PHE A 224 -13.59 13.18 22.35
CA PHE A 224 -13.25 13.79 21.07
C PHE A 224 -11.88 13.29 20.65
N SER A 225 -11.72 12.93 19.37
CA SER A 225 -10.41 12.63 18.82
C SER A 225 -10.28 13.14 17.40
N ASN A 226 -9.10 13.70 17.11
CA ASN A 226 -8.69 14.15 15.79
C ASN A 226 -7.37 13.45 15.45
N ARG A 227 -7.37 12.69 14.34
CA ARG A 227 -6.18 12.09 13.74
C ARG A 227 -5.97 12.69 12.36
N VAL A 228 -4.74 13.10 12.09
CA VAL A 228 -4.26 13.49 10.76
C VAL A 228 -3.00 12.69 10.50
N GLU A 229 -2.91 12.11 9.30
CA GLU A 229 -1.80 11.26 8.88
C GLU A 229 -1.52 11.52 7.41
N ASP A 230 -0.31 12.03 7.12
CA ASP A 230 0.09 12.42 5.77
C ASP A 230 0.37 11.18 4.88
N GLY A 231 0.65 10.04 5.50
CA GLY A 231 0.98 8.80 4.80
C GLY A 231 2.46 8.72 4.44
N VAL A 232 2.81 8.05 3.34
CA VAL A 232 4.20 7.93 2.86
C VAL A 232 4.33 8.23 1.37
N ILE A 233 3.26 8.68 0.71
CA ILE A 233 3.23 8.91 -0.73
C ILE A 233 3.05 10.40 -0.96
N GLU A 234 3.94 10.99 -1.74
CA GLU A 234 3.88 12.41 -2.06
C GLU A 234 2.66 12.74 -2.95
N GLY A 235 2.06 13.90 -2.72
CA GLY A 235 0.96 14.42 -3.54
C GLY A 235 -0.45 13.94 -3.15
N LEU A 236 -0.57 13.22 -2.03
CA LEU A 236 -1.83 12.87 -1.40
C LEU A 236 -2.10 13.77 -0.18
N ASP A 237 -3.38 14.02 0.11
CA ASP A 237 -3.85 14.69 1.32
C ASP A 237 -3.83 13.74 2.53
N GLY A 238 -3.76 12.43 2.29
CA GLY A 238 -3.51 11.41 3.30
C GLY A 238 -4.79 10.88 3.96
N TYR A 239 -4.78 10.80 5.29
CA TYR A 239 -5.88 10.30 6.11
C TYR A 239 -6.22 11.25 7.26
N GLY A 240 -7.45 11.74 7.26
CA GLY A 240 -8.04 12.55 8.33
C GLY A 240 -9.20 11.83 9.00
N ARG A 241 -9.26 11.85 10.34
CA ARG A 241 -10.40 11.33 11.10
C ARG A 241 -10.73 12.21 12.29
N GLN A 242 -11.98 12.63 12.37
CA GLN A 242 -12.55 13.31 13.53
C GLN A 242 -13.67 12.48 14.11
N THR A 243 -13.63 12.23 15.41
CA THR A 243 -14.62 11.42 16.11
C THR A 243 -15.11 12.14 17.35
N PHE A 244 -16.40 11.99 17.59
CA PHE A 244 -17.10 12.47 18.77
C PHE A 244 -17.96 11.34 19.31
N ARG A 245 -17.87 11.08 20.62
CA ARG A 245 -18.73 10.12 21.30
C ARG A 245 -19.29 10.70 22.57
N LEU A 246 -20.58 10.45 22.79
CA LEU A 246 -21.27 10.72 24.04
C LEU A 246 -21.94 9.43 24.52
N ALA A 247 -21.67 9.02 25.75
CA ALA A 247 -22.34 7.92 26.39
C ALA A 247 -22.85 8.37 27.77
N VAL A 248 -24.13 8.14 28.05
CA VAL A 248 -24.78 8.52 29.30
C VAL A 248 -25.61 7.36 29.81
N ASP A 249 -25.40 6.99 31.06
CA ASP A 249 -26.22 6.03 31.79
C ASP A 249 -26.85 6.73 33.01
N HIS A 250 -28.17 6.74 33.10
CA HIS A 250 -28.90 7.39 34.19
C HIS A 250 -29.85 6.40 34.89
N LYS A 251 -29.68 6.24 36.20
CA LYS A 251 -30.59 5.48 37.06
C LYS A 251 -31.79 6.35 37.42
N ILE A 252 -32.91 6.11 36.75
CA ILE A 252 -34.19 6.76 37.04
C ILE A 252 -34.76 6.23 38.37
N ARG A 253 -34.63 4.91 38.59
CA ARG A 253 -35.00 4.21 39.84
C ARG A 253 -33.97 3.10 40.10
N PRO A 254 -33.91 2.49 41.30
CA PRO A 254 -32.98 1.39 41.58
C PRO A 254 -33.10 0.20 40.61
N ASN A 255 -34.26 0.00 39.98
CA ASN A 255 -34.55 -1.05 39.01
C ASN A 255 -34.79 -0.55 37.57
N LEU A 256 -34.55 0.74 37.29
CA LEU A 256 -34.76 1.33 35.97
C LEU A 256 -33.58 2.23 35.59
N THR A 257 -32.81 1.82 34.59
CA THR A 257 -31.71 2.60 34.02
C THR A 257 -32.02 2.92 32.57
N ALA A 258 -31.85 4.18 32.20
CA ALA A 258 -31.87 4.62 30.80
C ALA A 258 -30.44 4.87 30.34
N SER A 259 -30.09 4.39 29.16
CA SER A 259 -28.75 4.52 28.56
C SER A 259 -28.88 5.13 27.17
N VAL A 260 -28.02 6.10 26.88
CA VAL A 260 -27.89 6.77 25.58
C VAL A 260 -26.45 6.64 25.11
N SER A 261 -26.27 6.40 23.81
CA SER A 261 -24.96 6.32 23.17
C SER A 261 -25.04 6.96 21.81
N THR A 262 -24.23 8.00 21.59
CA THR A 262 -24.15 8.73 20.33
C THR A 262 -22.73 8.70 19.84
N TYR A 263 -22.57 8.46 18.54
CA TYR A 263 -21.30 8.44 17.85
C TYR A 263 -21.43 9.26 16.56
N TYR A 264 -20.45 10.12 16.32
CA TYR A 264 -20.29 10.86 15.09
C TYR A 264 -18.83 10.74 14.65
N GLY A 265 -18.61 10.37 13.41
CA GLY A 265 -17.28 10.26 12.81
C GLY A 265 -17.29 10.88 11.42
N ASN A 266 -16.32 11.74 11.15
CA ASN A 266 -16.00 12.21 9.81
C ASN A 266 -14.62 11.67 9.43
N VAL A 267 -14.53 11.04 8.26
CA VAL A 267 -13.29 10.45 7.74
C VAL A 267 -13.09 10.95 6.33
N ASP A 268 -11.92 11.49 6.09
CA ASP A 268 -11.44 11.91 4.78
C ASP A 268 -10.20 11.07 4.47
N ARG A 269 -10.17 10.43 3.31
CA ARG A 269 -9.05 9.58 2.90
C ARG A 269 -8.87 9.60 1.39
N ASP A 270 -7.64 9.48 0.96
CA ASP A 270 -7.32 9.21 -0.43
C ASP A 270 -7.32 7.70 -0.69
N ASP A 271 -8.11 7.28 -1.68
CA ASP A 271 -8.09 5.88 -2.13
C ASP A 271 -7.00 5.71 -3.20
N ILE A 272 -5.98 4.93 -2.87
CA ILE A 272 -4.88 4.59 -3.78
C ILE A 272 -5.22 3.29 -4.50
N TYR A 273 -5.14 3.28 -5.83
CA TYR A 273 -5.35 2.08 -6.63
C TYR A 273 -4.12 1.16 -6.59
N ASP A 274 -4.21 0.04 -5.86
CA ASP A 274 -3.13 -0.96 -5.76
C ASP A 274 -3.40 -2.20 -6.65
N GLY A 275 -3.39 -1.97 -7.97
CA GLY A 275 -3.52 -3.02 -8.99
C GLY A 275 -2.21 -3.32 -9.73
N VAL A 276 -2.27 -4.13 -10.79
CA VAL A 276 -1.14 -4.31 -11.71
C VAL A 276 -0.88 -2.97 -12.40
N GLY A 277 0.28 -2.35 -12.11
CA GLY A 277 0.59 -0.97 -12.52
C GLY A 277 0.19 0.11 -11.52
N GLY A 278 -0.22 -0.27 -10.30
CA GLY A 278 -0.44 0.64 -9.19
C GLY A 278 0.85 1.37 -8.79
N SER A 279 0.71 2.43 -7.99
CA SER A 279 1.78 3.39 -7.71
C SER A 279 3.11 2.74 -7.33
N PHE A 280 3.10 1.73 -6.46
CA PHE A 280 4.32 1.02 -6.08
C PHE A 280 5.00 0.28 -7.26
N PHE A 281 4.25 -0.54 -8.01
CA PHE A 281 4.82 -1.30 -9.13
C PHE A 281 5.21 -0.40 -10.31
N GLY A 282 4.45 0.67 -10.55
CA GLY A 282 4.80 1.68 -11.54
C GLY A 282 6.18 2.25 -11.28
N MET A 283 6.45 2.59 -10.02
CA MET A 283 7.73 3.15 -9.56
C MET A 283 8.91 2.17 -9.69
N VAL A 284 8.71 0.88 -9.38
CA VAL A 284 9.75 -0.15 -9.54
C VAL A 284 10.13 -0.36 -11.03
N PHE A 285 9.22 -0.08 -11.96
CA PHE A 285 9.48 -0.23 -13.39
C PHE A 285 9.95 1.06 -14.07
N THR A 286 10.02 2.18 -13.34
CA THR A 286 10.54 3.43 -13.87
C THR A 286 12.06 3.34 -14.10
N GLY A 287 12.53 3.80 -15.26
CA GLY A 287 13.95 3.83 -15.59
C GLY A 287 14.71 4.79 -14.68
N GLY A 288 15.94 4.44 -14.29
CA GLY A 288 16.79 5.23 -13.37
C GLY A 288 17.17 6.63 -13.87
N ASP A 289 16.78 6.97 -15.10
CA ASP A 289 16.93 8.26 -15.78
C ASP A 289 15.69 9.16 -15.69
N ALA A 290 14.54 8.61 -15.28
CA ALA A 290 13.33 9.41 -15.12
C ALA A 290 13.40 10.17 -13.79
N ASP A 291 13.27 11.49 -13.89
CA ASP A 291 13.13 12.41 -12.76
C ASP A 291 11.64 12.76 -12.58
N LEU A 292 11.06 12.35 -11.46
CA LEU A 292 9.64 12.63 -11.17
C LEU A 292 9.42 14.07 -10.66
N GLN A 293 10.47 14.73 -10.20
CA GLN A 293 10.42 16.07 -9.64
C GLN A 293 10.81 17.15 -10.66
N ALA A 294 11.25 16.74 -11.85
CA ALA A 294 11.56 17.65 -12.94
C ALA A 294 10.31 18.44 -13.35
N ARG A 295 10.36 19.77 -13.19
CA ARG A 295 9.32 20.66 -13.74
C ARG A 295 9.27 20.47 -15.25
N HIS A 296 8.08 20.29 -15.81
CA HIS A 296 7.87 20.21 -17.25
C HIS A 296 8.70 21.28 -17.98
N ALA A 297 9.67 20.84 -18.79
CA ALA A 297 10.25 21.72 -19.77
C ALA A 297 9.13 22.11 -20.75
N PRO A 298 8.96 23.41 -21.06
CA PRO A 298 7.99 23.80 -22.07
C PRO A 298 8.31 23.04 -23.37
N VAL A 299 7.32 22.29 -23.86
CA VAL A 299 7.44 21.54 -25.10
C VAL A 299 7.55 22.56 -26.24
N GLY A 300 8.76 22.74 -26.76
CA GLY A 300 9.03 23.45 -28.01
C GLY A 300 9.84 24.74 -27.86
N THR A 301 11.14 24.64 -28.18
CA THR A 301 11.89 25.60 -29.01
C THR A 301 12.96 24.85 -29.77
#